data_AF-A0A945FHM2-F1
#
_entry.id   AF-A0A945FHM2-F1
#
_cell.length_a   1.000
_cell.length_b   1.000
_cell.length_c   1.000
_cell.angle_alpha   90.00
_cell.angle_beta   90.00
_cell.angle_gamma   90.00
#
_symmetry.space_group_name_H-M   'P 1'
#
loop_
_entity.id
_entity.type
_entity.pdbx_description
1 polymer ?
#
loop_
_entity_poly.entity_id
_entity_poly.type
_entity_poly.pdbx_seq_one_letter_code
_entity_poly.pdbx_strand_id
1 'polypeptide(L)'
;MNLIEITPIQLVLCLIFIVISSGGSILLKLGLEKDLIWGTIRTFAQLFLMGYILTFIFQLNNVFLILLLFTFMIFWAAHAIKGRVKEEKVSFFIPTFISMLISYMIVTIIVTAVIVQVKPWYTPQYFIPLGGMIIGNAMNAVTIALDRLFSDLRKQRAEIELAFCLGATYQEATQRILRDVIKAGMIPSINALMTVGLV
;
A
#
# COMPACT_ATOMS: atom_id res chain seq x y z
N MET A 1 -28.99 -11.02 -13.31
CA MET A 1 -27.64 -11.58 -13.09
C MET A 1 -27.73 -12.47 -11.87
N ASN A 2 -27.66 -13.79 -12.05
CA ASN A 2 -27.58 -14.70 -10.91
C ASN A 2 -26.19 -14.52 -10.27
N LEU A 3 -26.16 -13.93 -9.08
CA LEU A 3 -24.96 -13.85 -8.26
C LEU A 3 -24.59 -15.29 -7.89
N ILE A 4 -23.36 -15.70 -8.23
CA ILE A 4 -22.83 -16.99 -7.77
C ILE A 4 -22.60 -16.84 -6.27
N GLU A 5 -23.50 -17.42 -5.47
CA GLU A 5 -23.40 -17.38 -4.01
C GLU A 5 -22.24 -18.25 -3.56
N ILE A 6 -21.21 -17.61 -2.99
CA ILE A 6 -20.05 -18.30 -2.44
C ILE A 6 -20.49 -18.97 -1.13
N THR A 7 -20.62 -20.29 -1.16
CA THR A 7 -21.01 -21.07 0.01
C THR A 7 -19.87 -21.07 1.05
N PRO A 8 -20.16 -21.06 2.37
CA PRO A 8 -19.12 -21.09 3.42
C PRO A 8 -18.10 -22.23 3.25
N ILE A 9 -18.53 -23.36 2.68
CA ILE A 9 -17.67 -24.52 2.36
C ILE A 9 -16.61 -24.17 1.30
N GLN A 10 -16.93 -23.35 0.31
CA GLN A 10 -15.96 -22.88 -0.69
C GLN A 10 -14.92 -21.95 -0.05
N LEU A 11 -15.33 -21.13 0.93
CA LEU A 11 -14.41 -20.32 1.71
C LEU A 11 -13.44 -21.18 2.53
N VAL A 12 -13.93 -22.26 3.15
CA VAL A 12 -13.10 -23.21 3.90
C VAL A 12 -12.11 -23.94 2.99
N LEU A 13 -12.53 -24.30 1.77
CA LEU A 13 -11.63 -24.88 0.77
C LEU A 13 -10.46 -23.94 0.43
N CYS A 14 -10.69 -22.62 0.35
CA CYS A 14 -9.61 -21.66 0.12
C CYS A 14 -8.56 -21.64 1.26
N LEU A 15 -8.96 -21.93 2.50
CA LEU A 15 -8.02 -22.00 3.64
C LEU A 15 -7.00 -23.14 3.47
N ILE A 16 -7.31 -24.18 2.69
CA ILE A 16 -6.39 -25.29 2.40
C ILE A 16 -5.12 -24.76 1.71
N PHE A 17 -5.22 -23.81 0.78
CA PHE A 17 -4.06 -23.22 0.12
C PHE A 17 -3.14 -22.49 1.10
N ILE A 18 -3.71 -21.84 2.12
CA ILE A 18 -2.94 -21.19 3.19
C ILE A 18 -2.23 -22.24 4.03
N VAL A 19 -2.91 -23.33 4.38
CA VAL A 19 -2.32 -24.45 5.14
C VAL A 19 -1.17 -25.09 4.36
N ILE A 20 -1.32 -25.30 3.05
CA ILE A 20 -0.25 -25.83 2.19
C ILE A 20 0.96 -24.88 2.16
N SER A 21 0.73 -23.58 1.95
CA SER A 21 1.80 -22.57 1.95
C SER A 21 2.51 -22.47 3.31
N SER A 22 1.74 -22.53 4.40
CA SER A 22 2.27 -22.57 5.77
C SER A 22 3.09 -23.84 6.02
N GLY A 23 2.61 -25.00 5.58
CA GLY A 23 3.35 -26.27 5.64
C GLY A 23 4.66 -26.23 4.85
N GLY A 24 4.66 -25.63 3.66
CA GLY A 24 5.88 -25.35 2.91
C GLY A 24 6.85 -24.45 3.68
N SER A 25 6.35 -23.40 4.32
CA SER A 25 7.17 -22.51 5.15
C SER A 25 7.86 -23.22 6.31
N ILE A 26 7.15 -24.16 6.96
CA ILE A 26 7.67 -24.99 8.05
C ILE A 26 8.74 -25.95 7.53
N LEU A 27 8.49 -26.62 6.40
CA LEU A 27 9.44 -27.54 5.76
C LEU A 27 10.75 -26.82 5.37
N LEU A 28 10.65 -25.58 4.89
CA LEU A 28 11.81 -24.74 4.55
C LEU A 28 12.40 -23.96 5.74
N LYS A 29 11.86 -24.10 6.96
CA LYS A 29 12.30 -23.38 8.18
C LYS A 29 12.39 -21.86 8.01
N LEU A 30 11.46 -21.27 7.26
CA LEU A 30 11.48 -19.83 6.95
C LEU A 30 11.05 -18.95 8.14
N GLY A 31 10.48 -19.53 9.19
CA GLY A 31 10.05 -18.80 10.39
C GLY A 31 8.81 -17.91 10.18
N LEU A 32 8.15 -18.00 9.02
CA LEU A 32 7.01 -17.16 8.64
C LEU A 32 5.66 -17.71 9.12
N GLU A 33 5.64 -18.88 9.77
CA GLU A 33 4.42 -19.59 10.16
C GLU A 33 3.48 -18.73 11.02
N LYS A 34 4.02 -18.06 12.05
CA LYS A 34 3.26 -17.23 12.99
C LYS A 34 2.77 -15.96 12.29
N ASP A 35 3.62 -15.36 11.46
CA ASP A 35 3.27 -14.15 10.71
C ASP A 35 2.18 -14.43 9.67
N LEU A 36 2.20 -15.61 9.03
CA LEU A 36 1.20 -16.02 8.06
C LEU A 36 -0.16 -16.30 8.74
N ILE A 37 -0.16 -17.00 9.87
CA ILE A 37 -1.39 -17.30 10.64
C ILE A 37 -1.98 -16.01 11.21
N TRP A 38 -1.18 -15.19 11.91
CA TRP A 38 -1.65 -13.91 12.44
C TRP A 38 -2.09 -12.95 11.34
N GLY A 39 -1.36 -12.89 10.24
CA GLY A 39 -1.73 -12.12 9.06
C GLY A 39 -3.08 -12.55 8.51
N THR A 40 -3.31 -13.85 8.35
CA THR A 40 -4.58 -14.41 7.84
C THR A 40 -5.75 -14.03 8.74
N ILE A 41 -5.64 -14.27 10.06
CA ILE A 41 -6.69 -13.95 11.03
C ILE A 41 -6.99 -12.45 11.01
N ARG A 42 -5.94 -11.62 11.04
CA ARG A 42 -6.09 -10.16 11.00
C ARG A 42 -6.77 -9.70 9.71
N THR A 43 -6.36 -10.22 8.56
CA THR A 43 -6.95 -9.86 7.27
C THR A 43 -8.41 -10.28 7.19
N PHE A 44 -8.76 -11.48 7.67
CA PHE A 44 -10.15 -11.94 7.71
C PHE A 44 -11.01 -11.03 8.60
N ALA A 45 -10.54 -10.72 9.81
CA ALA A 45 -11.24 -9.81 10.72
C ALA A 45 -11.39 -8.40 10.11
N GLN A 46 -10.34 -7.88 9.47
CA GLN A 46 -10.36 -6.56 8.81
C GLN A 46 -11.34 -6.52 7.64
N LEU A 47 -11.36 -7.55 6.78
CA LEU A 47 -12.29 -7.63 5.65
C LEU A 47 -13.74 -7.73 6.12
N PHE A 48 -14.01 -8.55 7.14
CA PHE A 48 -15.35 -8.68 7.72
C PHE A 48 -15.83 -7.34 8.30
N LEU A 49 -14.98 -6.67 9.08
CA LEU A 49 -15.28 -5.38 9.68
C LEU A 49 -15.46 -4.27 8.62
N MET A 50 -14.62 -4.24 7.58
CA MET A 50 -14.78 -3.32 6.46
C MET A 50 -16.07 -3.57 5.69
N GLY A 51 -16.44 -4.84 5.46
CA GLY A 51 -17.72 -5.18 4.84
C GLY A 51 -18.90 -4.57 5.58
N TYR A 52 -18.91 -4.69 6.92
CA TYR A 52 -19.93 -4.07 7.76
C TYR A 52 -19.91 -2.53 7.66
N ILE A 53 -18.74 -1.90 7.79
CA ILE A 53 -18.60 -0.44 7.66
C ILE A 53 -19.12 0.06 6.30
N LEU A 54 -18.81 -0.66 5.22
CA LEU A 54 -19.24 -0.28 3.87
C LEU A 54 -20.75 -0.33 3.73
N THR A 55 -21.42 -1.36 4.28
CA THR A 55 -22.90 -1.41 4.25
C THR A 55 -23.54 -0.20 4.94
N PHE A 56 -22.97 0.26 6.05
CA PHE A 56 -23.42 1.46 6.76
C PHE A 56 -23.16 2.75 5.96
N ILE A 57 -21.96 2.89 5.40
CA ILE A 57 -21.59 4.07 4.59
C ILE A 57 -22.44 4.17 3.32
N PHE A 58 -22.78 3.03 2.71
CA PHE A 58 -23.61 3.00 1.51
C PHE A 58 -25.03 3.52 1.77
N GLN A 59 -25.56 3.35 3.00
CA GLN A 59 -26.90 3.84 3.37
C GLN A 59 -26.93 5.35 3.64
N LEU A 60 -25.83 5.92 4.15
CA LEU A 60 -25.78 7.33 4.54
C LEU A 60 -25.46 8.30 3.40
N ASN A 61 -24.87 7.80 2.30
CA ASN A 61 -24.53 8.54 1.07
C ASN A 61 -23.94 9.96 1.32
N ASN A 62 -23.14 10.12 2.37
CA ASN A 62 -22.59 11.41 2.78
C ASN A 62 -21.10 11.50 2.41
N VAL A 63 -20.77 12.48 1.56
CA VAL A 63 -19.40 12.76 1.08
C VAL A 63 -18.39 12.86 2.21
N PHE A 64 -18.75 13.52 3.32
CA PHE A 64 -17.84 13.75 4.43
C PHE A 64 -17.41 12.43 5.10
N LEU A 65 -18.32 11.49 5.29
CA LEU A 65 -18.01 10.17 5.87
C LEU A 65 -17.13 9.33 4.95
N ILE A 66 -17.34 9.44 3.64
CA ILE A 66 -16.56 8.71 2.63
C ILE A 66 -15.12 9.24 2.60
N LEU A 67 -14.95 10.57 2.60
CA LEU A 67 -13.64 11.20 2.66
C LEU A 67 -12.94 10.91 3.98
N LEU A 68 -13.65 10.95 5.11
CA LEU A 68 -13.10 10.61 6.42
C LEU A 68 -12.60 9.15 6.45
N LEU A 69 -13.40 8.20 5.96
CA LEU A 69 -12.98 6.80 5.85
C LEU A 69 -11.75 6.67 4.94
N PHE A 70 -11.74 7.36 3.81
CA PHE A 70 -10.62 7.30 2.87
C PHE A 70 -9.33 7.87 3.47
N THR A 71 -9.40 8.99 4.18
CA THR A 71 -8.29 9.54 4.97
C THR A 71 -7.81 8.54 6.03
N PHE A 72 -8.73 7.86 6.72
CA PHE A 72 -8.39 6.81 7.68
C PHE A 72 -7.68 5.61 7.01
N MET A 73 -8.08 5.22 5.80
CA MET A 73 -7.37 4.19 5.02
C MET A 73 -5.95 4.62 4.67
N ILE A 74 -5.76 5.89 4.24
CA ILE A 74 -4.43 6.44 3.94
C ILE A 74 -3.56 6.49 5.20
N PHE A 75 -4.14 6.85 6.35
CA PHE A 75 -3.45 6.85 7.62
C PHE A 75 -2.95 5.44 7.99
N TRP A 76 -3.82 4.43 7.85
CA TRP A 76 -3.43 3.04 8.06
C TRP A 76 -2.35 2.56 7.09
N ALA A 77 -2.40 2.99 5.83
CA ALA A 77 -1.37 2.66 4.84
C ALA A 77 -0.02 3.29 5.20
N ALA A 78 0.00 4.58 5.57
CA ALA A 78 1.21 5.25 6.05
C ALA A 78 1.78 4.57 7.31
N HIS A 79 0.90 4.12 8.22
CA HIS A 79 1.30 3.39 9.42
C HIS A 79 1.90 2.01 9.07
N ALA A 80 1.31 1.30 8.10
CA ALA A 80 1.83 0.04 7.61
C ALA A 80 3.20 0.20 6.95
N ILE A 81 3.44 1.28 6.19
CA ILE A 81 4.76 1.60 5.62
C ILE A 81 5.79 1.78 6.74
N LYS A 82 5.46 2.58 7.77
CA LYS A 82 6.34 2.79 8.92
C LYS A 82 6.73 1.49 9.61
N GLY A 83 5.79 0.54 9.73
CA GLY A 83 6.07 -0.78 10.31
C GLY A 83 6.95 -1.68 9.43
N ARG A 84 7.02 -1.44 8.12
CA ARG A 84 7.81 -2.24 7.16
C ARG A 84 9.22 -1.68 6.94
N VAL A 85 9.38 -0.37 7.00
CA VAL A 85 10.67 0.31 6.84
C VAL A 85 11.41 0.31 8.18
N LYS A 86 12.55 -0.38 8.27
CA LYS A 86 13.30 -0.60 9.53
C LYS A 86 14.13 0.61 9.97
N GLU A 87 13.50 1.78 10.03
CA GLU A 87 14.17 3.06 10.29
C GLU A 87 13.51 3.82 11.42
N GLU A 88 14.15 3.78 12.58
CA GLU A 88 13.60 4.35 13.83
C GLU A 88 14.10 5.77 14.10
N LYS A 89 15.22 6.19 13.49
CA LYS A 89 15.92 7.43 13.84
C LYS A 89 15.36 8.68 13.17
N VAL A 90 14.67 8.54 12.04
CA VAL A 90 14.19 9.67 11.24
C VAL A 90 12.66 9.65 11.22
N SER A 91 12.05 10.77 11.61
CA SER A 91 10.59 10.91 11.53
C SER A 91 10.17 11.23 10.08
N PHE A 92 9.88 10.19 9.30
CA PHE A 92 9.37 10.32 7.92
C PHE A 92 7.85 10.16 7.81
N PHE A 93 7.18 9.78 8.90
CA PHE A 93 5.74 9.45 8.87
C PHE A 93 4.86 10.62 8.40
N ILE A 94 5.04 11.82 8.96
CA ILE A 94 4.20 12.99 8.64
C ILE A 94 4.40 13.44 7.18
N PRO A 95 5.64 13.64 6.69
CA PRO A 95 5.86 13.97 5.28
C PRO A 95 5.28 12.94 4.33
N THR A 96 5.47 11.64 4.61
CA THR A 96 4.92 10.55 3.80
C THR A 96 3.39 10.55 3.83
N PHE A 97 2.77 10.70 5.00
CA PHE A 97 1.31 10.74 5.13
C PHE A 97 0.70 11.93 4.37
N ILE A 98 1.25 13.14 4.53
CA ILE A 98 0.73 14.33 3.83
C ILE A 98 0.89 14.18 2.32
N SER A 99 2.04 13.68 1.86
CA SER A 99 2.27 13.44 0.43
C SER A 99 1.30 12.39 -0.12
N MET A 100 1.10 11.26 0.57
CA MET A 100 0.13 10.24 0.20
C MET A 100 -1.30 10.78 0.21
N LEU A 101 -1.68 11.56 1.22
CA LEU A 101 -3.01 12.13 1.35
C LEU A 101 -3.34 13.01 0.14
N ILE A 102 -2.45 13.94 -0.20
CA ILE A 102 -2.66 14.87 -1.33
C ILE A 102 -2.67 14.10 -2.65
N SER A 103 -1.64 13.28 -2.90
CA SER A 103 -1.52 12.56 -4.17
C SER A 103 -2.66 11.57 -4.40
N TYR A 104 -3.00 10.75 -3.40
CA TYR A 104 -4.01 9.71 -3.56
C TYR A 104 -5.42 10.30 -3.62
N MET A 105 -5.71 11.38 -2.89
CA MET A 105 -6.97 12.09 -3.03
C MET A 105 -7.16 12.65 -4.43
N ILE A 106 -6.16 13.36 -4.95
CA ILE A 106 -6.22 13.95 -6.29
C ILE A 106 -6.41 12.85 -7.34
N VAL A 107 -5.59 11.81 -7.30
CA VAL A 107 -5.68 10.71 -8.28
C VAL A 107 -7.03 9.99 -8.19
N THR A 108 -7.51 9.67 -6.98
CA THR A 108 -8.78 8.94 -6.81
C THR A 108 -9.96 9.77 -7.31
N ILE A 109 -10.00 11.07 -6.99
CA ILE A 109 -11.05 11.99 -7.49
C ILE A 109 -11.01 12.10 -9.01
N ILE A 110 -9.83 12.24 -9.62
CA ILE A 110 -9.70 12.30 -11.09
C ILE A 110 -10.19 11.00 -11.71
N VAL A 111 -9.78 9.85 -11.18
CA VAL A 111 -10.18 8.54 -11.70
C VAL A 111 -11.70 8.37 -11.60
N THR A 112 -12.31 8.65 -10.46
CA THR A 112 -13.76 8.43 -10.28
C THR A 112 -14.62 9.45 -11.02
N ALA A 113 -14.22 10.72 -11.04
CA ALA A 113 -15.00 11.80 -11.64
C ALA A 113 -14.82 11.89 -13.16
N VAL A 114 -13.59 11.78 -13.66
CA VAL A 114 -13.26 12.06 -15.07
C VAL A 114 -13.20 10.78 -15.90
N ILE A 115 -12.55 9.73 -15.37
CA ILE A 115 -12.28 8.50 -16.15
C ILE A 115 -13.49 7.57 -16.10
N VAL A 116 -13.93 7.20 -14.89
CA VAL A 116 -15.07 6.28 -14.71
C VAL A 116 -16.42 7.03 -14.86
N GLN A 117 -16.41 8.36 -14.75
CA GLN A 117 -17.58 9.23 -14.90
C GLN A 117 -18.77 8.83 -13.99
N VAL A 118 -18.47 8.42 -12.76
CA VAL A 118 -19.51 8.06 -11.81
C VAL A 118 -20.25 9.32 -11.37
N LYS A 119 -21.58 9.31 -11.46
CA LYS A 119 -22.44 10.39 -10.94
C LYS A 119 -23.23 9.88 -9.74
N PRO A 120 -22.99 10.38 -8.51
CA PRO A 120 -21.95 11.32 -8.08
C PRO A 120 -20.54 10.69 -7.99
N TRP A 121 -19.48 11.51 -8.14
CA TRP A 121 -18.08 11.05 -8.15
C TRP A 121 -17.63 10.36 -6.85
N TYR A 122 -18.34 10.66 -5.76
CA TYR A 122 -18.09 10.11 -4.42
C TYR A 122 -18.87 8.84 -4.14
N THR A 123 -19.55 8.23 -5.12
CA THR A 123 -20.31 6.99 -4.89
C THR A 123 -19.40 5.93 -4.23
N PRO A 124 -19.69 5.53 -2.98
CA PRO A 124 -18.72 4.79 -2.18
C PRO A 124 -18.42 3.39 -2.71
N GLN A 125 -19.35 2.80 -3.49
CA GLN A 125 -19.17 1.52 -4.18
C GLN A 125 -18.04 1.54 -5.23
N TYR A 126 -17.74 2.71 -5.81
CA TYR A 126 -16.65 2.87 -6.78
C TYR A 126 -15.44 3.54 -6.14
N PHE A 127 -15.67 4.59 -5.37
CA PHE A 127 -14.60 5.41 -4.80
C PHE A 127 -13.70 4.62 -3.86
N ILE A 128 -14.27 3.83 -2.94
CA ILE A 128 -13.49 3.12 -1.92
C ILE A 128 -12.69 1.96 -2.53
N PRO A 129 -13.25 1.09 -3.40
CA PRO A 129 -12.45 0.03 -4.02
C PRO A 129 -11.34 0.57 -4.94
N LEU A 130 -11.64 1.57 -5.78
CA LEU A 130 -10.63 2.18 -6.66
C LEU A 130 -9.53 2.85 -5.85
N GLY A 131 -9.93 3.67 -4.85
CA GLY A 131 -8.99 4.30 -3.94
C GLY A 131 -8.17 3.28 -3.13
N GLY A 132 -8.79 2.18 -2.68
CA GLY A 132 -8.12 1.09 -1.99
C GLY A 132 -7.05 0.40 -2.85
N MET A 133 -7.33 0.17 -4.14
CA MET A 133 -6.34 -0.36 -5.08
C MET A 133 -5.19 0.63 -5.34
N ILE A 134 -5.50 1.93 -5.48
CA ILE A 134 -4.48 2.98 -5.63
C ILE A 134 -3.57 3.00 -4.40
N ILE A 135 -4.16 3.05 -3.20
CA ILE A 135 -3.42 3.03 -1.93
C ILE A 135 -2.55 1.77 -1.84
N GLY A 136 -3.11 0.59 -2.10
CA GLY A 136 -2.39 -0.68 -1.96
C GLY A 136 -1.17 -0.80 -2.88
N ASN A 137 -1.35 -0.48 -4.17
CA ASN A 137 -0.25 -0.53 -5.15
C ASN A 137 0.82 0.53 -4.85
N ALA A 138 0.40 1.77 -4.58
CA ALA A 138 1.33 2.85 -4.29
C ALA A 138 2.06 2.66 -2.95
N MET A 139 1.40 2.10 -1.94
CA MET A 139 1.99 1.77 -0.64
C MET A 139 3.17 0.80 -0.79
N ASN A 140 3.05 -0.22 -1.65
CA ASN A 140 4.14 -1.16 -1.91
C ASN A 140 5.34 -0.45 -2.59
N ALA A 141 5.08 0.38 -3.60
CA ALA A 141 6.12 1.18 -4.27
C ALA A 141 6.84 2.13 -3.31
N VAL A 142 6.09 2.86 -2.48
CA VAL A 142 6.65 3.78 -1.47
C VAL A 142 7.43 3.02 -0.40
N THR A 143 6.96 1.86 0.04
CA THR A 143 7.68 1.03 1.02
C THR A 143 9.06 0.63 0.48
N ILE A 144 9.13 0.14 -0.75
CA ILE A 144 10.39 -0.27 -1.40
C ILE A 144 11.31 0.94 -1.56
N ALA A 145 10.77 2.08 -2.00
CA ALA A 145 11.55 3.30 -2.16
C ALA A 145 12.13 3.77 -0.81
N LEU A 146 11.32 3.87 0.24
CA LEU A 146 11.79 4.34 1.54
C LEU A 146 12.79 3.37 2.18
N ASP A 147 12.53 2.07 2.16
CA ASP A 147 13.44 1.06 2.70
C ASP A 147 14.81 1.12 2.01
N ARG A 148 14.80 1.21 0.68
CA ARG A 148 16.04 1.35 -0.10
C ARG A 148 16.73 2.69 0.13
N LEU A 149 15.97 3.80 0.24
CA LEU A 149 16.51 5.12 0.51
C LEU A 149 17.36 5.13 1.76
N PHE A 150 16.80 4.66 2.87
CA PHE A 150 17.50 4.68 4.13
C PHE A 150 18.64 3.65 4.19
N SER A 151 18.46 2.47 3.59
CA SER A 151 19.55 1.49 3.41
C SER A 151 20.74 2.13 2.68
N ASP A 152 20.49 2.79 1.55
CA ASP A 152 21.56 3.32 0.69
C ASP A 152 22.21 4.57 1.31
N LEU A 153 21.44 5.44 1.98
CA LEU A 153 21.98 6.55 2.76
C LEU A 153 22.90 6.07 3.90
N ARG A 154 22.53 4.97 4.59
CA ARG A 154 23.37 4.38 5.64
C ARG A 154 24.65 3.75 5.06
N LYS A 155 24.55 3.05 3.93
CA LYS A 155 25.69 2.39 3.28
C LYS A 155 26.68 3.39 2.68
N GLN A 156 26.19 4.45 2.04
CA GLN A 156 27.02 5.44 1.34
C GLN A 156 27.31 6.68 2.21
N ARG A 157 27.15 6.57 3.53
CA ARG A 157 27.31 7.71 4.46
C ARG A 157 28.67 8.41 4.31
N ALA A 158 29.75 7.64 4.17
CA ALA A 158 31.10 8.19 4.00
C ALA A 158 31.26 9.00 2.69
N GLU A 159 30.63 8.54 1.60
CA GLU A 159 30.66 9.25 0.31
C GLU A 159 29.86 10.56 0.39
N ILE A 160 28.72 10.55 1.08
CA ILE A 160 27.89 11.75 1.29
C ILE A 160 28.65 12.76 2.17
N GLU A 161 29.28 12.31 3.25
CA GLU A 161 30.08 13.19 4.13
C GLU A 161 31.29 13.78 3.38
N LEU A 162 31.96 13.00 2.54
CA LEU A 162 33.03 13.49 1.68
C LEU A 162 32.53 14.56 0.68
N ALA A 163 31.37 14.34 0.06
CA ALA A 163 30.77 15.32 -0.84
C ALA A 163 30.46 16.63 -0.12
N PHE A 164 29.96 16.58 1.13
CA PHE A 164 29.77 17.76 1.96
C PHE A 164 31.09 18.47 2.29
N CYS A 165 32.17 17.74 2.59
CA CYS A 165 33.49 18.33 2.79
C CYS A 165 34.04 19.03 1.54
N LEU A 166 33.65 18.58 0.35
CA LEU A 166 33.98 19.20 -0.94
C LEU A 166 33.05 20.40 -1.28
N GLY A 167 32.12 20.75 -0.41
CA GLY A 167 31.19 21.86 -0.60
C GLY A 167 29.93 21.52 -1.40
N ALA A 168 29.64 20.24 -1.64
CA ALA A 168 28.42 19.83 -2.32
C ALA A 168 27.17 20.12 -1.47
N THR A 169 26.07 20.48 -2.13
CA THR A 169 24.76 20.63 -1.49
C THR A 169 24.12 19.25 -1.21
N TYR A 170 23.11 19.21 -0.32
CA TYR A 170 22.40 17.96 0.00
C TYR A 170 21.76 17.32 -1.24
N GLN A 171 21.33 18.13 -2.21
CA GLN A 171 20.72 17.66 -3.46
C GLN A 171 21.76 16.95 -4.31
N GLU A 172 22.95 17.54 -4.48
CA GLU A 172 24.05 16.96 -5.26
C GLU A 172 24.58 15.67 -4.62
N ALA A 173 24.78 15.68 -3.30
CA ALA A 173 25.30 14.53 -2.56
C ALA A 173 24.36 13.31 -2.58
N THR A 174 23.04 13.53 -2.71
CA THR A 174 22.03 12.45 -2.64
C THR A 174 21.34 12.15 -3.98
N GLN A 175 21.62 12.93 -5.04
CA GLN A 175 20.91 12.84 -6.32
C GLN A 175 20.92 11.42 -6.92
N ARG A 176 22.09 10.76 -6.87
CA ARG A 176 22.25 9.40 -7.41
C ARG A 176 21.41 8.39 -6.63
N ILE A 177 21.47 8.46 -5.29
CA ILE A 177 20.69 7.61 -4.40
C ILE A 177 19.20 7.80 -4.66
N LEU A 178 18.72 9.05 -4.70
CA LEU A 178 17.31 9.35 -4.97
C LEU A 178 16.85 8.79 -6.31
N ARG A 179 17.65 8.92 -7.37
CA ARG A 179 17.33 8.38 -8.69
C ARG A 179 17.18 6.86 -8.66
N ASP A 180 18.12 6.16 -8.05
CA ASP A 180 18.13 4.69 -8.04
C ASP A 180 17.01 4.12 -7.17
N VAL A 181 16.70 4.80 -6.07
CA VAL A 181 15.57 4.48 -5.18
C VAL A 181 14.22 4.65 -5.88
N ILE A 182 14.00 5.77 -6.58
CA ILE A 182 12.76 6.03 -7.30
C ILE A 182 12.57 4.97 -8.40
N LYS A 183 13.63 4.65 -9.14
CA LYS A 183 13.59 3.56 -10.14
C LYS A 183 13.20 2.24 -9.49
N ALA A 184 13.79 1.89 -8.36
CA ALA A 184 13.49 0.66 -7.65
C ALA A 184 12.03 0.57 -7.20
N GLY A 185 11.50 1.66 -6.62
CA GLY A 185 10.10 1.73 -6.21
C GLY A 185 9.10 1.67 -7.37
N MET A 186 9.51 2.07 -8.58
CA MET A 186 8.67 2.01 -9.78
C MET A 186 8.63 0.64 -10.47
N ILE A 187 9.60 -0.26 -10.19
CA ILE A 187 9.65 -1.60 -10.81
C ILE A 187 8.34 -2.36 -10.68
N PRO A 188 7.70 -2.48 -9.49
CA PRO A 188 6.44 -3.22 -9.35
C PRO A 188 5.31 -2.64 -10.20
N SER A 189 5.20 -1.30 -10.25
CA SER A 189 4.17 -0.62 -11.04
C SER A 189 4.36 -0.82 -12.54
N ILE A 190 5.61 -0.75 -13.01
CA ILE A 190 5.94 -1.01 -14.42
C ILE A 190 5.69 -2.48 -14.76
N ASN A 191 6.10 -3.41 -13.91
CA ASN A 191 5.86 -4.84 -14.10
C ASN A 191 4.37 -5.15 -14.18
N ALA A 192 3.56 -4.62 -13.25
CA ALA A 192 2.11 -4.79 -13.29
C ALA A 192 1.53 -4.28 -14.62
N LEU A 193 1.95 -3.10 -15.08
CA LEU A 193 1.47 -2.52 -16.34
C LEU A 193 1.84 -3.38 -17.55
N MET A 194 3.06 -3.93 -17.59
CA MET A 194 3.51 -4.81 -18.68
C MET A 194 2.76 -6.15 -18.71
N THR A 195 2.27 -6.62 -17.56
CA THR A 195 1.66 -7.97 -17.46
C THR A 195 0.14 -7.96 -17.58
N VAL A 196 -0.58 -6.91 -17.16
CA VAL A 196 -2.05 -6.90 -17.04
C VAL A 196 -2.80 -7.32 -18.33
N GLY A 197 -2.23 -7.09 -19.52
CA GLY A 197 -2.85 -7.49 -20.78
C GLY A 197 -2.41 -8.84 -21.36
N LEU A 198 -1.48 -9.54 -20.71
CA LEU A 198 -0.89 -10.79 -21.17
C LEU A 198 -1.21 -11.99 -20.26
N VAL A 199 -1.45 -11.75 -18.97
CA VAL A 199 -1.80 -12.80 -17.99
C VAL A 199 -3.29 -12.93 -17.80
#